data_AF-A0AAN0VMT1-F1
#
_entry.id   AF-A0AAN0VMT1-F1
#
_cell.length_a   1.000
_cell.length_b   1.000
_cell.length_c   1.000
_cell.angle_alpha   90.00
_cell.angle_beta   90.00
_cell.angle_gamma   90.00
#
_symmetry.space_group_name_H-M   'P 1'
#
loop_
_entity.id
_entity.type
_entity.pdbx_description
1 polymer ?
#
loop_
_entity_poly.entity_id
_entity_poly.type
_entity_poly.pdbx_seq_one_letter_code
_entity_poly.pdbx_strand_id
1 'polypeptide(L)'
;MTFDDFVKINTELLEKTGLSLYRSESYDHPFVHVERIDVDAWRDSGLRATALLIGHRSDDLRIVGPKQPDVARGARVGFVNVLFGGEDDHAIGATWYAADTSDTEKLVNRELNKLLRKYAHKGVVNVEGDSGRIADTYYWTDAALASGKNWHKYLGSGVRKERNKNPGYRPKPD
;
A
#
# COMPACT_ATOMS: atom_id res chain seq x y z
N MET A 1 -7.77 4.49 -0.27
CA MET A 1 -7.71 4.59 1.22
C MET A 1 -7.13 5.94 1.62
N THR A 2 -7.49 6.51 2.77
CA THR A 2 -6.81 7.73 3.23
C THR A 2 -5.42 7.42 3.75
N PHE A 3 -4.62 8.47 3.99
CA PHE A 3 -3.33 8.30 4.63
C PHE A 3 -3.48 7.75 6.06
N ASP A 4 -4.48 8.22 6.82
CA ASP A 4 -4.72 7.70 8.17
C ASP A 4 -5.17 6.22 8.13
N ASP A 5 -5.97 5.81 7.14
CA ASP A 5 -6.27 4.39 6.92
C ASP A 5 -5.00 3.59 6.63
N PHE A 6 -4.11 4.13 5.80
CA PHE A 6 -2.82 3.52 5.46
C PHE A 6 -1.95 3.33 6.70
N VAL A 7 -1.77 4.38 7.52
CA VAL A 7 -1.01 4.30 8.77
C VAL A 7 -1.61 3.27 9.70
N LYS A 8 -2.93 3.30 9.90
CA LYS A 8 -3.63 2.37 10.78
C LYS A 8 -3.46 0.92 10.35
N ILE A 9 -3.71 0.62 9.07
CA ILE A 9 -3.61 -0.74 8.53
C ILE A 9 -2.18 -1.26 8.62
N ASN A 10 -1.19 -0.44 8.25
CA ASN A 10 0.20 -0.90 8.26
C ASN A 10 0.79 -1.01 9.67
N THR A 11 0.37 -0.15 10.61
CA THR A 11 0.76 -0.30 12.02
C THR A 11 0.25 -1.63 12.58
N GLU A 12 -1.05 -1.94 12.40
CA GLU A 12 -1.61 -3.21 12.87
C GLU A 12 -1.02 -4.42 12.12
N LEU A 13 -0.65 -4.26 10.84
CA LEU A 13 0.04 -5.29 10.07
C LEU A 13 1.40 -5.64 10.69
N LEU A 14 2.21 -4.64 11.03
CA LEU A 14 3.53 -4.86 11.63
C LEU A 14 3.43 -5.45 13.03
N GLU A 15 2.47 -4.99 13.84
CA GLU A 15 2.18 -5.58 15.16
C GLU A 15 1.81 -7.06 15.06
N LYS A 16 0.99 -7.45 14.08
CA LYS A 16 0.54 -8.84 13.89
C LYS A 16 1.63 -9.76 13.33
N THR A 17 2.55 -9.20 12.54
CA THR A 17 3.56 -9.99 11.82
C THR A 17 4.92 -10.00 12.50
N GLY A 18 5.20 -9.03 13.39
CA GLY A 18 6.51 -8.85 13.99
C GLY A 18 7.59 -8.42 12.99
N LEU A 19 7.19 -7.96 11.80
CA LEU A 19 8.10 -7.48 10.77
C LEU A 19 8.56 -6.06 11.07
N SER A 20 9.65 -5.66 10.42
CA SER A 20 10.27 -4.36 10.57
C SER A 20 10.00 -3.48 9.36
N LEU A 21 9.92 -2.16 9.59
CA LEU A 21 9.79 -1.15 8.56
C LEU A 21 11.18 -0.58 8.23
N TYR A 22 11.45 -0.45 6.93
CA TYR A 22 12.64 0.19 6.40
C TYR A 22 12.23 1.29 5.43
N ARG A 23 12.97 2.39 5.42
CA ARG A 23 12.70 3.53 4.54
C ARG A 23 13.97 4.01 3.85
N SER A 24 13.81 4.55 2.65
CA SER A 24 14.85 5.36 1.98
C SER A 24 14.27 6.74 1.65
N GLU A 25 14.98 7.80 2.01
CA GLU A 25 14.52 9.19 1.83
C GLU A 25 14.81 9.75 0.44
N SER A 26 15.80 9.19 -0.25
CA SER A 26 16.06 9.48 -1.67
C SER A 26 16.81 8.33 -2.32
N TYR A 27 17.00 8.40 -3.64
CA TYR A 27 17.84 7.43 -4.35
C TYR A 27 19.29 7.43 -3.86
N ASP A 28 19.79 8.54 -3.32
CA ASP A 28 21.16 8.61 -2.78
C ASP A 28 21.29 8.14 -1.34
N HIS A 29 20.17 7.88 -0.66
CA HIS A 29 20.17 7.39 0.72
C HIS A 29 20.03 5.86 0.76
N PRO A 30 20.65 5.19 1.74
CA PRO A 30 20.42 3.78 1.99
C PRO A 30 19.05 3.56 2.62
N PHE A 31 18.59 2.30 2.60
CA PHE A 31 17.51 1.91 3.49
C PHE A 31 17.98 1.98 4.94
N VAL A 32 17.16 2.58 5.79
CA VAL A 32 17.36 2.62 7.24
C VAL A 32 16.18 1.93 7.92
N HIS A 33 16.48 1.18 8.97
CA HIS A 33 15.48 0.59 9.84
C HIS A 33 14.79 1.69 10.67
N VAL A 34 13.46 1.68 10.70
CA VAL A 34 12.67 2.60 11.50
C VAL A 34 12.53 2.00 12.91
N GLU A 35 13.26 2.53 13.88
CA GLU A 35 13.35 1.96 15.23
C GLU A 35 12.04 2.00 16.02
N ARG A 36 11.25 3.06 15.81
CA ARG A 36 9.95 3.24 16.47
C ARG A 36 8.90 3.42 15.41
N ILE A 37 7.95 2.49 15.40
CA ILE A 37 6.89 2.43 14.41
C ILE A 37 5.63 2.99 15.08
N ASP A 38 5.49 4.31 15.00
CA ASP A 38 4.31 5.04 15.44
C ASP A 38 3.69 5.82 14.27
N VAL A 39 2.60 6.54 14.57
CA VAL A 39 1.88 7.34 13.56
C VAL A 39 2.78 8.39 12.92
N ASP A 40 3.71 8.97 13.67
CA ASP A 40 4.62 10.01 13.18
C ASP A 40 5.71 9.41 12.29
N ALA A 41 6.23 8.24 12.63
CA ALA A 41 7.16 7.49 11.80
C ALA A 41 6.52 7.12 10.45
N TRP A 42 5.25 6.73 10.45
CA TRP A 42 4.52 6.52 9.20
C TRP A 42 4.25 7.81 8.45
N ARG A 43 3.89 8.91 9.12
CA ARG A 43 3.70 10.23 8.50
C ARG A 43 4.98 10.71 7.80
N ASP A 44 6.10 10.67 8.50
CA ASP A 44 7.39 11.07 7.94
C ASP A 44 7.80 10.14 6.79
N SER A 45 7.72 8.83 6.99
CA SER A 45 8.16 7.86 5.99
C SER A 45 7.21 7.77 4.78
N GLY A 46 5.91 7.73 5.00
CA GLY A 46 4.89 7.64 3.95
C GLY A 46 4.74 8.90 3.10
N LEU A 47 5.16 10.07 3.60
CA LEU A 47 5.10 11.34 2.86
C LEU A 47 6.46 11.75 2.27
N ARG A 48 7.58 11.35 2.88
CA ARG A 48 8.92 11.80 2.45
C ARG A 48 9.81 10.69 1.89
N ALA A 49 9.53 9.42 2.20
CA ALA A 49 10.37 8.34 1.67
C ALA A 49 10.08 8.12 0.19
N THR A 50 11.15 7.93 -0.57
CA THR A 50 11.06 7.47 -1.97
C THR A 50 10.83 5.97 -2.06
N ALA A 51 11.06 5.21 -0.99
CA ALA A 51 10.70 3.80 -0.89
C ALA A 51 10.50 3.34 0.56
N LEU A 52 9.55 2.42 0.76
CA LEU A 52 9.32 1.72 2.02
C LEU A 52 9.36 0.20 1.80
N LEU A 53 10.00 -0.52 2.71
CA LEU A 53 10.04 -1.97 2.71
C LEU A 53 9.59 -2.51 4.07
N ILE A 54 8.83 -3.61 4.04
CA ILE A 54 8.50 -4.42 5.20
C ILE A 54 9.23 -5.76 5.07
N GLY A 55 9.95 -6.18 6.11
CA GLY A 55 10.65 -7.46 6.09
C GLY A 55 11.21 -7.88 7.44
N HIS A 56 11.85 -9.04 7.49
CA HIS A 56 12.45 -9.53 8.73
C HIS A 56 13.68 -8.70 9.13
N ARG A 57 13.86 -8.51 10.44
CA ARG A 57 15.05 -7.84 10.97
C ARG A 57 16.35 -8.61 10.73
N SER A 58 16.28 -9.95 10.73
CA SER A 58 17.44 -10.82 10.46
C SER A 58 18.06 -10.60 9.08
N ASP A 59 17.33 -9.95 8.19
CA ASP A 59 17.68 -9.76 6.79
C ASP A 59 18.17 -8.33 6.49
N ASP A 60 18.25 -7.47 7.51
CA ASP A 60 18.58 -6.05 7.37
C ASP A 60 19.90 -5.79 6.64
N LEU A 61 20.93 -6.59 6.92
CA LEU A 61 22.27 -6.51 6.33
C LEU A 61 22.26 -6.61 4.80
N ARG A 62 21.17 -7.13 4.21
CA ARG A 62 21.04 -7.26 2.75
C ARG A 62 20.68 -5.93 2.09
N ILE A 63 20.04 -5.01 2.81
CA ILE A 63 19.48 -3.77 2.25
C ILE A 63 19.99 -2.49 2.93
N VAL A 64 20.47 -2.60 4.17
CA VAL A 64 20.99 -1.46 4.95
C VAL A 64 22.44 -1.20 4.59
N GLY A 65 22.79 0.06 4.33
CA GLY A 65 24.16 0.51 4.04
C GLY A 65 24.37 0.97 2.60
N PRO A 66 24.15 0.13 1.57
CA PRO A 66 24.21 0.55 0.18
C PRO A 66 23.12 1.58 -0.16
N LYS A 67 23.39 2.49 -1.10
CA LYS A 67 22.37 3.41 -1.60
C LYS A 67 21.21 2.63 -2.23
N GLN A 68 20.02 3.20 -2.20
CA GLN A 68 18.81 2.58 -2.77
C GLN A 68 18.98 1.92 -4.16
N PRO A 69 19.59 2.55 -5.18
CA PRO A 69 19.77 1.97 -6.51
C PRO A 69 20.79 0.83 -6.53
N ASP A 70 21.72 0.80 -5.57
CA ASP A 70 22.76 -0.23 -5.46
C ASP A 70 22.24 -1.51 -4.80
N VAL A 71 21.08 -1.45 -4.13
CA VAL A 71 20.41 -2.62 -3.58
C VAL A 71 19.80 -3.45 -4.70
N ALA A 72 20.54 -4.48 -5.13
CA ALA A 72 20.14 -5.40 -6.18
C ALA A 72 18.81 -6.12 -5.88
N ARG A 73 18.08 -6.50 -6.94
CA ARG A 73 16.79 -7.21 -6.83
C ARG A 73 16.84 -8.45 -5.95
N GLY A 74 17.93 -9.24 -6.03
CA GLY A 74 18.10 -10.45 -5.22
C GLY A 74 18.23 -10.16 -3.71
N ALA A 75 18.78 -9.01 -3.34
CA ALA A 75 18.90 -8.60 -1.93
C ALA A 75 17.56 -8.20 -1.32
N ARG A 76 16.60 -7.76 -2.17
CA ARG A 76 15.23 -7.40 -1.76
C ARG A 76 14.30 -8.62 -1.64
N VAL A 77 14.79 -9.83 -1.90
CA VAL A 77 13.98 -11.04 -1.75
C VAL A 77 13.55 -11.22 -0.30
N GLY A 78 12.27 -11.46 -0.02
CA GLY A 78 11.74 -11.52 1.34
C GLY A 78 11.35 -10.16 1.94
N PHE A 79 11.42 -9.08 1.17
CA PHE A 79 10.90 -7.77 1.54
C PHE A 79 9.68 -7.40 0.68
N VAL A 80 8.66 -6.84 1.32
CA VAL A 80 7.46 -6.31 0.68
C VAL A 80 7.61 -4.80 0.52
N ASN A 81 7.61 -4.31 -0.72
CA ASN A 81 7.52 -2.90 -1.02
C ASN A 81 6.13 -2.38 -0.68
N VAL A 82 6.09 -1.27 0.04
CA VAL A 82 4.85 -0.61 0.43
C VAL A 82 4.88 0.81 -0.10
N LEU A 83 3.82 1.20 -0.79
CA LEU A 83 3.70 2.52 -1.36
C LEU A 83 2.32 3.07 -1.02
N PHE A 84 2.30 4.25 -0.40
CA PHE A 84 1.10 5.04 -0.27
C PHE A 84 1.04 6.06 -1.41
N GLY A 85 -0.04 6.08 -2.17
CA GLY A 85 -0.15 6.97 -3.33
C GLY A 85 0.37 6.32 -4.61
N GLY A 86 0.60 7.11 -5.65
CA GLY A 86 0.97 6.62 -6.98
C GLY A 86 1.23 7.77 -7.94
N GLU A 87 0.91 7.60 -9.23
CA GLU A 87 1.16 8.58 -10.31
C GLU A 87 0.38 9.90 -10.21
N ASP A 88 -0.52 10.07 -9.24
CA ASP A 88 -1.30 11.29 -9.06
C ASP A 88 -0.98 11.91 -7.69
N ASP A 89 -0.51 13.16 -7.72
CA ASP A 89 -0.14 13.99 -6.56
C ASP A 89 -1.26 14.14 -5.51
N HIS A 90 -2.47 13.65 -5.82
CA HIS A 90 -3.68 13.73 -5.00
C HIS A 90 -4.51 12.43 -4.96
N ALA A 91 -3.89 11.28 -5.26
CA ALA A 91 -4.56 10.01 -5.11
C ALA A 91 -4.68 9.64 -3.63
N ILE A 92 -5.89 9.76 -3.08
CA ILE A 92 -6.29 9.20 -1.77
C ILE A 92 -6.29 7.66 -1.91
N GLY A 93 -5.10 7.09 -1.84
CA GLY A 93 -4.79 5.68 -1.63
C GLY A 93 -5.16 4.69 -2.73
N ALA A 94 -4.43 4.78 -3.84
CA ALA A 94 -3.84 3.55 -4.36
C ALA A 94 -2.70 3.19 -3.40
N THR A 95 -2.93 2.25 -2.48
CA THR A 95 -1.83 1.67 -1.72
C THR A 95 -1.41 0.40 -2.41
N TRP A 96 -0.13 0.31 -2.73
CA TRP A 96 0.42 -0.83 -3.44
C TRP A 96 1.36 -1.60 -2.53
N TYR A 97 1.15 -2.91 -2.49
CA TYR A 97 2.02 -3.88 -1.84
C TYR A 97 2.61 -4.74 -2.94
N ALA A 98 3.93 -4.68 -3.12
CA ALA A 98 4.63 -5.44 -4.14
C ALA A 98 5.68 -6.31 -3.48
N ALA A 99 5.66 -7.61 -3.79
CA ALA A 99 6.63 -8.53 -3.23
C ALA A 99 7.04 -9.58 -4.27
N ASP A 100 7.98 -10.42 -3.86
CA ASP A 100 8.27 -11.69 -4.50
C ASP A 100 7.41 -12.80 -3.91
N THR A 101 7.61 -14.06 -4.33
CA THR A 101 6.86 -15.24 -3.83
C THR A 101 7.36 -15.81 -2.49
N SER A 102 8.05 -14.99 -1.69
CA SER A 102 8.63 -15.42 -0.41
C SER A 102 7.58 -15.75 0.66
N ASP A 103 8.02 -16.39 1.74
CA ASP A 103 7.15 -16.64 2.89
C ASP A 103 6.76 -15.34 3.62
N THR A 104 7.61 -14.30 3.56
CA THR A 104 7.25 -12.95 4.03
C THR A 104 6.06 -12.40 3.26
N GLU A 105 6.04 -12.50 1.92
CA GLU A 105 4.88 -12.09 1.12
C GLU A 105 3.64 -12.83 1.56
N LYS A 106 3.71 -14.17 1.65
CA LYS A 106 2.55 -14.99 2.02
C LYS A 106 1.99 -14.59 3.39
N LEU A 107 2.87 -14.34 4.35
CA LEU A 107 2.50 -13.86 5.69
C LEU A 107 1.82 -12.49 5.61
N VAL A 108 2.46 -11.52 4.96
CA VAL A 108 1.92 -10.16 4.79
C VAL A 108 0.57 -10.20 4.08
N ASN A 109 0.46 -10.91 2.96
CA ASN A 109 -0.77 -11.03 2.19
C ASN A 109 -1.90 -11.66 3.04
N ARG A 110 -1.61 -12.69 3.83
CA ARG A 110 -2.60 -13.32 4.72
C ARG A 110 -3.11 -12.36 5.77
N GLU A 111 -2.23 -11.68 6.51
CA GLU A 111 -2.64 -10.78 7.58
C GLU A 111 -3.25 -9.48 7.03
N LEU A 112 -2.70 -8.93 5.96
CA LEU A 112 -3.25 -7.78 5.26
C LEU A 112 -4.67 -8.05 4.77
N ASN A 113 -4.96 -9.23 4.20
CA ASN A 113 -6.32 -9.58 3.80
C ASN A 113 -7.31 -9.59 4.98
N LYS A 114 -6.90 -10.05 6.17
CA LYS A 114 -7.75 -10.00 7.36
C LYS A 114 -8.03 -8.56 7.78
N LEU A 115 -7.00 -7.71 7.77
CA LEU A 115 -7.12 -6.30 8.10
C LEU A 115 -7.99 -5.53 7.11
N LEU A 116 -7.79 -5.78 5.81
CA LEU A 116 -8.57 -5.14 4.76
C LEU A 116 -10.05 -5.57 4.83
N ARG A 117 -10.37 -6.82 5.15
CA ARG A 117 -11.76 -7.22 5.40
C ARG A 117 -12.40 -6.55 6.63
N LYS A 118 -11.58 -6.12 7.60
CA LYS A 118 -12.05 -5.43 8.81
C LYS A 118 -12.29 -3.94 8.58
N TYR A 119 -11.48 -3.31 7.71
CA TYR A 119 -11.46 -1.86 7.54
C TYR A 119 -11.90 -1.37 6.15
N ALA A 120 -12.20 -2.29 5.23
CA ALA A 120 -12.55 -1.98 3.86
C ALA A 120 -13.54 -3.00 3.28
N HIS A 121 -14.23 -2.57 2.24
CA HIS A 121 -15.20 -3.35 1.50
C HIS A 121 -14.51 -4.05 0.34
N LYS A 122 -14.72 -5.36 0.20
CA LYS A 122 -14.22 -6.10 -0.95
C LYS A 122 -15.18 -5.92 -2.13
N GLY A 123 -14.68 -5.37 -3.23
CA GLY A 123 -15.54 -5.17 -4.39
C GLY A 123 -16.44 -3.93 -4.30
N VAL A 124 -16.74 -3.35 -5.46
CA VAL A 124 -17.74 -2.28 -5.60
C VAL A 124 -18.58 -2.51 -6.87
N VAL A 125 -19.81 -1.98 -6.89
CA VAL A 125 -20.72 -1.97 -8.05
C VAL A 125 -21.06 -0.54 -8.43
N ASN A 126 -21.24 -0.27 -9.73
CA ASN A 126 -21.70 1.04 -10.21
C ASN A 126 -23.19 1.28 -9.90
N VAL A 127 -23.71 2.44 -10.31
CA VAL A 127 -25.14 2.81 -10.14
C VAL A 127 -26.11 1.88 -10.87
N GLU A 128 -25.65 1.21 -11.93
CA GLU A 128 -26.40 0.25 -12.73
C GLU A 128 -26.35 -1.17 -12.12
N GLY A 129 -25.54 -1.39 -11.09
CA GLY A 129 -25.34 -2.68 -10.43
C GLY A 129 -24.22 -3.53 -11.03
N ASP A 130 -23.50 -3.01 -12.03
CA ASP A 130 -22.43 -3.72 -12.70
C ASP A 130 -21.12 -3.67 -11.91
N SER A 131 -20.45 -4.82 -11.83
CA SER A 131 -19.09 -4.97 -11.32
C SER A 131 -18.17 -5.53 -12.40
N GLY A 132 -17.11 -4.80 -12.75
CA GLY A 132 -16.03 -5.32 -13.60
C GLY A 132 -14.98 -6.10 -12.80
N ARG A 133 -14.14 -6.88 -13.50
CA ARG A 133 -13.08 -7.73 -12.91
C ARG A 133 -12.12 -6.97 -11.97
N ILE A 134 -11.79 -5.72 -12.29
CA ILE A 134 -10.91 -4.86 -11.47
C ILE A 134 -11.65 -4.34 -10.23
N ALA A 135 -12.99 -4.22 -10.23
CA ALA A 135 -13.69 -3.80 -9.04
C ALA A 135 -13.62 -4.89 -7.95
N ASP A 136 -13.71 -6.17 -8.35
CA ASP A 136 -13.91 -7.32 -7.46
C ASP A 136 -12.69 -7.82 -6.70
N THR A 137 -11.50 -7.53 -7.19
CA THR A 137 -10.24 -7.98 -6.57
C THR A 137 -9.65 -6.97 -5.60
N TYR A 138 -10.25 -5.78 -5.48
CA TYR A 138 -9.72 -4.67 -4.69
C TYR A 138 -10.55 -4.43 -3.43
N TYR A 139 -9.90 -3.83 -2.44
CA TYR A 139 -10.51 -3.41 -1.19
C TYR A 139 -10.69 -1.88 -1.15
N TRP A 140 -11.84 -1.44 -0.67
CA TRP A 140 -12.28 -0.05 -0.70
C TRP A 140 -12.70 0.42 0.69
N THR A 141 -11.89 1.27 1.31
CA THR A 141 -12.23 1.91 2.60
C THR A 141 -13.39 2.89 2.44
N ASP A 142 -14.17 3.14 3.50
CA ASP A 142 -15.28 4.12 3.49
C ASP A 142 -14.85 5.49 2.98
N ALA A 143 -13.70 5.98 3.42
CA ALA A 143 -13.19 7.27 2.98
C ALA A 143 -12.82 7.29 1.48
N ALA A 144 -12.41 6.16 0.91
CA ALA A 144 -12.16 6.04 -0.53
C ALA A 144 -13.48 6.08 -1.31
N LEU A 145 -14.54 5.47 -0.80
CA LEU A 145 -15.88 5.52 -1.38
C LEU A 145 -16.47 6.94 -1.29
N ALA A 146 -16.37 7.57 -0.12
CA ALA A 146 -16.85 8.93 0.12
C ALA A 146 -16.11 10.00 -0.71
N SER A 147 -14.88 9.71 -1.16
CA SER A 147 -14.12 10.65 -2.01
C SER A 147 -14.77 10.91 -3.38
N GLY A 148 -15.70 10.06 -3.82
CA GLY A 148 -16.37 10.19 -5.13
C GLY A 148 -15.45 9.96 -6.35
N LYS A 149 -14.17 9.62 -6.13
CA LYS A 149 -13.18 9.40 -7.19
C LYS A 149 -13.18 7.94 -7.68
N ASN A 150 -13.08 7.75 -8.99
CA ASN A 150 -13.11 6.43 -9.65
C ASN A 150 -11.75 5.69 -9.61
N TRP A 151 -11.27 5.32 -8.41
CA TRP A 151 -9.92 4.78 -8.18
C TRP A 151 -9.54 3.56 -9.05
N HIS A 152 -10.51 2.73 -9.45
CA HIS A 152 -10.25 1.54 -10.27
C HIS A 152 -9.81 1.86 -11.70
N LYS A 153 -10.12 3.06 -12.21
CA LYS A 153 -9.71 3.53 -13.54
C LYS A 153 -8.29 4.10 -13.57
N TYR A 154 -7.66 4.25 -12.40
CA TYR A 154 -6.27 4.73 -12.27
C TYR A 154 -5.26 3.57 -12.31
N LEU A 155 -5.72 2.33 -12.18
CA LEU A 155 -4.86 1.15 -12.22
C LEU A 155 -4.51 0.85 -13.69
N GLY A 156 -3.34 1.33 -14.13
CA GLY A 156 -2.66 0.89 -15.34
C GLY A 156 -2.91 1.65 -16.64
N SER A 157 -3.58 2.80 -16.64
CA SER A 157 -3.81 3.55 -17.90
C SER A 157 -3.78 5.08 -17.81
N GLY A 158 -3.34 5.64 -16.67
CA GLY A 158 -3.28 7.09 -16.47
C GLY A 158 -4.66 7.76 -16.44
N VAL A 159 -4.68 8.98 -15.93
CA VAL A 159 -5.90 9.73 -15.60
C VAL A 159 -6.70 10.12 -16.86
N ARG A 160 -7.95 9.64 -17.00
CA ARG A 160 -8.95 10.26 -17.89
C ARG A 160 -9.92 11.11 -17.08
N LYS A 161 -9.50 12.34 -16.73
CA LYS A 161 -10.20 13.29 -15.82
C LYS A 161 -11.71 13.42 -16.10
N GLU A 162 -12.12 13.46 -17.37
CA GLU A 162 -13.54 13.58 -17.75
C GLU A 162 -14.38 12.33 -17.44
N ARG A 163 -13.83 11.12 -17.60
CA ARG A 163 -14.54 9.85 -17.32
C ARG A 163 -14.62 9.52 -15.82
N ASN A 164 -13.93 10.31 -15.00
CA ASN A 164 -13.85 10.17 -13.56
C ASN A 164 -14.85 11.06 -12.82
N LYS A 165 -15.65 11.86 -13.54
CA LYS A 165 -16.65 12.77 -12.98
C LYS A 165 -17.94 12.12 -12.48
N ASN A 166 -18.19 10.84 -12.79
CA ASN A 166 -19.40 10.16 -12.36
C ASN A 166 -19.19 9.48 -11.00
N PRO A 167 -19.70 10.07 -9.90
CA PRO A 167 -19.77 9.39 -8.60
C PRO A 167 -20.82 8.28 -8.70
N GLY A 168 -20.61 7.15 -8.00
CA GLY A 168 -21.65 6.13 -8.01
C GLY A 168 -21.25 4.70 -7.71
N TYR A 169 -20.06 4.47 -7.15
CA TYR A 169 -19.70 3.12 -6.72
C TYR A 169 -20.08 2.92 -5.26
N ARG A 170 -20.82 1.84 -5.00
CA ARG A 170 -21.16 1.38 -3.65
C ARG A 170 -20.51 0.02 -3.38
N PRO A 171 -20.24 -0.33 -2.12
CA PRO A 171 -19.84 -1.69 -1.75
C PRO A 171 -20.78 -2.73 -2.33
N LYS A 172 -20.25 -3.91 -2.65
CA LYS A 172 -21.10 -5.08 -2.88
C LYS A 172 -21.84 -5.43 -1.57
N PRO A 173 -23.10 -5.87 -1.64
CA PRO A 173 -23.73 -6.51 -0.49
C PRO A 173 -22.92 -7.76 -0.10
N ASP A 174 -22.73 -7.96 1.20
CA ASP A 174 -22.08 -9.14 1.77
C ASP A 174 -22.85 -10.44 1.46
#